data_AF-A0A967WLN1-F1
#
_entry.id   AF-A0A967WLN1-F1
#
_cell.length_a   1.000
_cell.length_b   1.000
_cell.length_c   1.000
_cell.angle_alpha   90.00
_cell.angle_beta   90.00
_cell.angle_gamma   90.00
#
_symmetry.space_group_name_H-M   'P 1'
#
loop_
_entity.id
_entity.type
_entity.pdbx_description
1 polymer ?
#
loop_
_entity_poly.entity_id
_entity_poly.type
_entity_poly.pdbx_seq_one_letter_code
_entity_poly.pdbx_strand_id
1 'polypeptide(L)'
;MSRTTTEDIKRWIDNRPEGCHHMIVACDTFNYEDYPVYLVGDQSVEEKEAELNDESRMSRVMEIYSFTGKHTIEEQLNPIVHVHNRD
;
A
#
# COMPACT_ATOMS: atom_id res chain seq x y z
N MET A 1 -3.36 3.07 -14.62
CA MET A 1 -1.97 2.78 -14.19
C MET A 1 -1.68 3.74 -13.05
N SER A 2 -1.11 3.24 -11.95
CA SER A 2 -0.59 4.07 -10.84
C SER A 2 0.32 5.17 -11.41
N ARG A 3 0.20 6.40 -10.89
CA ARG A 3 1.14 7.49 -11.25
C ARG A 3 2.41 7.44 -10.41
N THR A 4 2.40 6.64 -9.36
CA THR A 4 3.52 6.47 -8.44
C THR A 4 4.66 5.71 -9.09
N THR A 5 5.87 6.24 -9.01
CA THR A 5 7.10 5.56 -9.45
C THR A 5 7.66 4.66 -8.34
N THR A 6 8.52 3.71 -8.71
CA THR A 6 9.27 2.91 -7.72
C THR A 6 10.09 3.79 -6.77
N GLU A 7 10.65 4.91 -7.25
CA GLU A 7 11.36 5.88 -6.41
C GLU A 7 10.45 6.56 -5.38
N ASP A 8 9.21 6.89 -5.76
CA ASP A 8 8.22 7.47 -4.83
C ASP A 8 7.87 6.46 -3.73
N ILE A 9 7.66 5.20 -4.09
CA ILE A 9 7.36 4.12 -3.14
C ILE A 9 8.54 3.93 -2.18
N LYS A 10 9.77 3.86 -2.69
CA LYS A 10 10.98 3.78 -1.86
C LYS A 10 11.08 4.96 -0.90
N ARG A 11 10.84 6.19 -1.39
CA ARG A 11 10.82 7.39 -0.54
C ARG A 11 9.78 7.27 0.57
N TRP A 12 8.58 6.77 0.30
CA TRP A 12 7.55 6.59 1.32
C TRP A 12 7.92 5.50 2.35
N ILE A 13 8.58 4.43 1.91
CA ILE A 13 9.05 3.35 2.79
C ILE A 13 10.16 3.85 3.71
N ASP A 14 11.09 4.63 3.17
CA ASP A 14 12.22 5.19 3.93
C ASP A 14 11.77 6.24 4.95
N ASN A 15 10.68 6.97 4.65
CA ASN A 15 10.10 7.99 5.54
C ASN A 15 8.92 7.47 6.40
N ARG A 16 8.74 6.15 6.51
CA ARG A 16 7.63 5.58 7.27
C ARG A 16 7.71 5.93 8.77
N PRO A 17 6.57 6.04 9.47
CA PRO A 17 6.55 6.18 10.92
C PRO A 17 7.21 5.00 11.64
N GLU A 18 7.79 5.25 12.81
CA GLU A 18 8.30 4.19 13.68
C GLU A 18 7.17 3.24 14.12
N GLY A 19 7.45 1.94 14.18
CA GLY A 19 6.46 0.93 14.55
C GLY A 19 5.42 0.63 13.46
N CYS A 20 5.56 1.21 12.27
CA CYS A 20 4.73 0.88 11.12
C CYS A 20 5.00 -0.54 10.63
N HIS A 21 3.94 -1.32 10.42
CA HIS A 21 4.03 -2.71 9.96
C HIS A 21 3.60 -2.89 8.49
N HIS A 22 2.72 -2.03 7.96
CA HIS A 22 2.34 -2.03 6.54
C HIS A 22 2.20 -0.60 5.99
N MET A 23 2.40 -0.47 4.68
CA MET A 23 2.06 0.72 3.91
C MET A 23 1.12 0.33 2.77
N ILE A 24 -0.05 0.95 2.70
CA ILE A 24 -0.99 0.81 1.60
C ILE A 24 -0.83 2.02 0.68
N VAL A 25 -0.58 1.80 -0.61
CA VAL A 25 -0.69 2.84 -1.62
C VAL A 25 -2.15 2.91 -2.04
N ALA A 26 -2.80 4.03 -1.72
CA ALA A 26 -4.18 4.31 -2.10
C ALA A 26 -4.20 5.41 -3.18
N CYS A 27 -5.22 5.38 -4.04
CA CYS A 27 -5.47 6.39 -5.05
C CYS A 27 -6.72 7.18 -4.67
N ASP A 28 -6.63 8.50 -4.60
CA ASP A 28 -7.77 9.40 -4.42
C ASP A 28 -8.53 9.50 -5.75
N THR A 29 -9.83 9.17 -5.74
CA THR A 29 -10.64 9.13 -6.98
C THR A 29 -11.14 10.49 -7.43
N PHE A 30 -10.92 11.56 -6.65
CA PHE A 30 -11.24 12.94 -7.01
C PHE A 30 -10.14 13.58 -7.85
N ASN A 31 -8.87 13.41 -7.47
CA ASN A 31 -7.72 14.00 -8.18
C ASN A 31 -6.82 12.97 -8.88
N TYR A 32 -7.06 11.67 -8.68
CA TYR A 32 -6.28 10.56 -9.22
C TYR A 32 -4.80 10.60 -8.81
N GLU A 33 -4.52 11.09 -7.60
CA GLU A 33 -3.20 11.07 -6.98
C GLU A 33 -3.09 9.91 -5.99
N ASP A 34 -1.95 9.25 -6.03
CA ASP A 34 -1.63 8.15 -5.13
C ASP A 34 -0.96 8.67 -3.85
N TYR A 35 -1.24 8.04 -2.72
CA TYR A 35 -0.70 8.43 -1.43
C TYR A 35 -0.47 7.22 -0.51
N PRO A 36 0.52 7.30 0.40
CA PRO A 36 0.80 6.24 1.36
C PRO A 36 -0.14 6.33 2.56
N VAL A 37 -0.65 5.18 3.00
CA VAL A 37 -1.37 5.00 4.25
C VAL A 37 -0.58 4.01 5.10
N TYR A 38 -0.04 4.50 6.22
CA TYR A 38 0.75 3.68 7.14
C TYR A 38 -0.13 3.07 8.21
N LEU A 39 0.05 1.77 8.46
CA LEU A 39 -0.58 1.06 9.57
C LEU A 39 0.44 0.87 10.69
N VAL A 40 0.05 1.25 11.91
CA VAL A 40 0.88 1.27 13.10
C VAL A 40 0.16 0.53 14.22
N GLY A 41 0.90 -0.20 15.05
CA GLY A 41 0.33 -0.91 16.20
C GLY A 41 -0.48 -2.13 15.79
N ASP A 42 -1.74 -2.20 16.22
CA ASP A 42 -2.66 -3.32 16.07
C ASP A 42 -3.69 -3.14 14.94
N GLN A 43 -3.50 -2.14 14.07
CA GLN A 43 -4.39 -1.88 12.95
C GLN A 43 -4.42 -3.07 11.97
N SER A 44 -5.62 -3.57 11.62
CA SER A 44 -5.77 -4.63 10.62
C SER A 44 -5.60 -4.07 9.21
N VAL A 45 -4.82 -4.79 8.38
CA VAL A 45 -4.64 -4.48 6.95
C VAL A 45 -5.94 -4.69 6.20
N GLU A 46 -6.65 -5.76 6.51
CA GLU A 46 -7.90 -6.15 5.87
C GLU A 46 -9.01 -5.13 6.14
N GLU A 47 -9.14 -4.68 7.39
CA GLU A 47 -10.09 -3.63 7.76
C GLU A 47 -9.76 -2.32 7.04
N LYS A 48 -8.47 -1.97 6.96
CA LYS A 48 -8.05 -0.73 6.31
C LYS A 48 -8.21 -0.78 4.79
N GLU A 49 -7.95 -1.92 4.17
CA GLU A 49 -8.19 -2.16 2.75
C GLU A 49 -9.69 -2.05 2.42
N ALA A 50 -10.55 -2.66 3.25
CA ALA A 50 -11.99 -2.56 3.09
C ALA A 50 -12.47 -1.11 3.24
N GLU A 51 -11.97 -0.38 4.24
CA GLU A 51 -12.25 1.05 4.42
C GLU A 51 -11.84 1.87 3.19
N LEU A 52 -10.65 1.64 2.64
CA LEU A 52 -10.14 2.41 1.50
C LEU A 52 -10.83 2.07 0.18
N ASN A 53 -11.40 0.88 0.03
CA ASN A 53 -12.16 0.48 -1.14
C ASN A 53 -13.67 0.73 -1.00
N ASP A 54 -14.13 1.26 0.14
CA ASP A 54 -15.52 1.69 0.31
C ASP A 54 -15.83 2.83 -0.67
N GLU A 55 -16.90 2.67 -1.46
CA GLU A 55 -17.29 3.65 -2.49
C GLU A 55 -17.56 5.05 -1.90
N SER A 56 -17.95 5.13 -0.62
CA SER A 56 -18.17 6.40 0.08
C SER A 56 -16.87 7.14 0.45
N ARG A 57 -15.73 6.44 0.46
CA ARG A 57 -14.42 7.01 0.80
C ARG A 57 -13.72 7.67 -0.38
N MET A 58 -14.24 7.47 -1.61
CA MET A 58 -13.67 8.03 -2.83
C MET A 58 -12.17 7.72 -2.97
N SER A 59 -11.74 6.56 -2.52
CA SER A 59 -10.38 6.06 -2.66
C SER A 59 -10.38 4.65 -3.24
N ARG A 60 -9.20 4.17 -3.63
CA ARG A 60 -9.00 2.77 -4.05
C ARG A 60 -7.61 2.29 -3.65
N VAL A 61 -7.51 1.05 -3.19
CA VAL A 61 -6.20 0.43 -2.94
C VAL A 61 -5.51 0.07 -4.25
N MET A 62 -4.25 0.46 -4.37
CA MET A 62 -3.39 0.17 -5.51
C MET A 62 -2.43 -0.96 -5.19
N GLU A 63 -1.69 -0.83 -4.08
CA GLU A 63 -0.61 -1.74 -3.69
C GLU A 63 -0.52 -1.80 -2.16
N ILE A 64 -0.04 -2.91 -1.61
CA ILE A 64 0.17 -3.09 -0.16
C ILE A 64 1.58 -3.63 0.05
N TYR A 65 2.35 -2.97 0.92
CA TYR A 65 3.70 -3.34 1.31
C TYR A 65 3.73 -3.74 2.79
N SER A 66 4.41 -4.85 3.08
CA SER A 66 4.62 -5.33 4.45
C SER A 66 6.05 -5.08 4.90
N PHE A 67 6.22 -4.47 6.06
CA PHE A 67 7.51 -4.26 6.72
C PHE A 67 7.85 -5.37 7.72
N THR A 68 6.89 -6.26 7.95
CA THR A 68 7.00 -7.35 8.91
C THR A 68 6.78 -8.66 8.18
N GLY A 69 7.79 -9.53 8.11
CA GLY A 69 7.61 -10.82 7.48
C GLY A 69 8.87 -11.36 6.84
N LYS A 70 8.67 -12.31 5.92
CA LYS A 70 9.76 -13.03 5.26
C LYS A 70 10.26 -12.33 3.99
N HIS A 71 9.41 -11.54 3.34
CA HIS A 71 9.75 -10.85 2.09
C HIS A 71 10.31 -9.47 2.39
N THR A 72 11.48 -9.21 1.83
CA THR A 72 12.09 -7.88 1.79
C THR A 72 11.26 -6.93 0.92
N ILE A 73 11.43 -5.64 1.12
CA ILE A 73 10.77 -4.62 0.29
C ILE A 73 11.20 -4.72 -1.18
N GLU A 74 12.47 -5.05 -1.44
CA GLU A 74 12.98 -5.22 -2.80
C GLU A 74 12.26 -6.35 -3.56
N GLU A 75 11.93 -7.44 -2.87
CA GLU A 75 11.15 -8.54 -3.44
C GLU A 75 9.70 -8.12 -3.76
N GLN A 76 9.11 -7.27 -2.92
CA GLN A 76 7.73 -6.77 -3.08
C GLN A 76 7.61 -5.72 -4.20
N LEU A 77 8.66 -4.92 -4.43
CA LEU A 77 8.72 -3.92 -5.51
C LEU A 77 8.86 -4.53 -6.91
N ASN A 78 9.06 -5.86 -7.02
CA ASN A 78 9.23 -6.52 -8.29
C ASN A 78 7.85 -6.84 -8.92
N PRO A 79 7.50 -6.26 -10.09
CA PRO A 79 6.15 -6.35 -10.69
C PRO A 79 5.69 -7.76 -11.08
N ILE A 80 6.48 -8.80 -10.84
CA ILE A 80 6.22 -10.19 -11.25
C ILE A 80 5.54 -11.01 -10.14
N VAL A 81 5.51 -10.56 -8.87
CA VAL A 81 5.17 -11.47 -7.75
C VAL A 81 3.71 -11.42 -7.28
N HIS A 82 2.94 -10.36 -7.58
CA HIS A 82 1.55 -10.22 -7.12
C HIS A 82 0.52 -10.37 -8.24
N VAL A 83 0.65 -11.42 -9.05
CA VAL A 83 -0.53 -11.95 -9.75
C VAL A 83 -1.38 -12.66 -8.70
N HIS A 84 -2.55 -12.09 -8.43
CA HIS A 84 -3.63 -12.70 -7.68
C HIS A 84 -3.87 -14.14 -8.17
N ASN A 85 -3.28 -15.14 -7.53
CA ASN A 85 -3.75 -16.52 -7.64
C ASN A 85 -4.97 -16.65 -6.72
N ARG A 86 -6.13 -16.27 -7.26
CA ARG A 86 -7.41 -16.87 -6.87
C ARG A 86 -7.80 -17.80 -8.01
N ASP A 87 -7.44 -19.07 -7.86
CA ASP A 87 -8.18 -20.22 -8.42
C ASP A 87 -8.63 -21.08 -7.24
#